data_AF-A0A2V1CWL3-F1
#
_entry.id   AF-A0A2V1CWL3-F1
#
_cell.length_a   1.000
_cell.length_b   1.000
_cell.length_c   1.000
_cell.angle_alpha   90.00
_cell.angle_beta   90.00
_cell.angle_gamma   90.00
#
_symmetry.space_group_name_H-M   'P 1'
#
loop_
_entity.id
_entity.type
_entity.pdbx_description
1 polymer ?
#
loop_
_entity_poly.entity_id
_entity_poly.type
_entity_poly.pdbx_seq_one_letter_code
_entity_poly.pdbx_strand_id
1 'polypeptide(L)'
;GALARKSLNVPVWRVRYFGEWPNLNPFDWLGAFHSSDIPMIFGTSDLRGPNTELEVATSEYYQGAWAAFAKDPEKGLIDYGWPLFDPQKQTLVKLGNGSAEAIFGDPAEFDAAC
;
A
#
# COMPACT_ATOMS: atom_id res chain seq x y z
N GLY A 1 8.94 -11.78 10.25
CA GLY A 1 8.94 -11.09 8.94
C GLY A 1 8.08 -11.85 7.93
N ALA A 2 7.83 -11.25 6.76
CA ALA A 2 7.00 -11.86 5.70
C ALA A 2 7.47 -13.27 5.29
N LEU A 3 8.79 -13.47 5.20
CA LEU A 3 9.41 -14.78 4.92
C LEU A 3 9.00 -15.89 5.92
N ALA A 4 9.03 -15.58 7.22
CA ALA A 4 8.69 -16.56 8.26
C ALA A 4 7.21 -16.97 8.23
N ARG A 5 6.32 -16.03 7.85
CA ARG A 5 4.89 -16.32 7.67
C ARG A 5 4.66 -17.18 6.43
N LYS A 6 5.31 -16.84 5.32
CA LYS A 6 5.30 -17.65 4.08
C LYS A 6 5.77 -19.09 4.33
N SER A 7 6.87 -19.29 5.08
CA SER A 7 7.38 -20.64 5.39
C SER A 7 6.42 -21.48 6.25
N LEU A 8 5.44 -20.85 6.89
CA LEU A 8 4.37 -21.50 7.64
C LEU A 8 3.06 -21.58 6.84
N ASN A 9 3.12 -21.38 5.52
CA ASN A 9 1.97 -21.38 4.60
C ASN A 9 0.88 -20.36 4.96
N VAL A 10 1.24 -19.28 5.65
CA VAL A 10 0.32 -18.16 5.89
C VAL A 10 0.34 -17.27 4.64
N PRO A 11 -0.81 -16.95 4.01
CA PRO A 11 -0.89 -15.94 2.95
C PRO A 11 -0.35 -14.60 3.44
N VAL A 12 0.53 -13.99 2.65
CA VAL A 12 1.18 -12.72 3.01
C VAL A 12 1.21 -11.83 1.79
N TRP A 13 0.90 -10.57 2.01
CA TRP A 13 1.14 -9.48 1.07
C TRP A 13 2.02 -8.47 1.78
N ARG A 14 2.98 -7.91 1.05
CA ARG A 14 3.87 -6.88 1.59
C ARG A 14 3.60 -5.58 0.86
N VAL A 15 3.24 -4.57 1.63
CA VAL A 15 2.90 -3.25 1.12
C VAL A 15 3.98 -2.26 1.53
N ARG A 16 4.29 -1.33 0.64
CA ARG A 16 5.05 -0.12 0.94
C ARG A 16 4.32 1.08 0.36
N TYR A 17 4.08 2.06 1.21
CA TYR A 17 3.40 3.29 0.85
C TYR A 17 4.40 4.36 0.41
N PHE A 18 4.07 5.05 -0.68
CA PHE A 18 4.88 6.11 -1.29
C PHE A 18 4.06 7.39 -1.52
N GLY A 19 2.78 7.39 -1.15
CA GLY A 19 1.88 8.52 -1.38
C GLY A 19 2.34 9.77 -0.65
N GLU A 20 2.38 10.87 -1.38
CA GLU A 20 2.62 12.22 -0.88
C GLU A 20 1.55 13.14 -1.46
N TRP A 21 0.81 13.81 -0.57
CA TRP A 21 -0.35 14.60 -0.96
C TRP A 21 -0.24 16.02 -0.38
N PRO A 22 -0.54 17.07 -1.18
CA PRO A 22 -0.37 18.46 -0.74
C PRO A 22 -1.16 18.83 0.53
N ASN A 23 -2.33 18.24 0.73
CA ASN A 23 -3.21 18.45 1.88
C ASN A 23 -2.81 17.61 3.11
N LEU A 24 -2.08 16.51 2.94
CA LEU A 24 -1.62 15.67 4.04
C LEU A 24 -0.17 15.92 4.44
N ASN A 25 0.61 16.55 3.56
CA ASN A 25 2.01 16.84 3.80
C ASN A 25 2.24 18.34 4.12
N PRO A 26 2.32 18.75 5.41
CA PRO A 26 2.56 20.15 5.77
C PRO A 26 3.96 20.66 5.45
N PHE A 27 4.91 19.77 5.21
CA PHE A 27 6.29 20.13 4.95
C PHE A 27 6.82 19.27 3.81
N ASP A 28 7.21 19.89 2.70
CA ASP A 28 7.64 19.22 1.46
C ASP A 28 8.79 18.21 1.64
N TRP A 29 9.50 18.23 2.77
CA TRP A 29 10.59 17.29 3.08
C TRP A 29 10.15 16.02 3.83
N LEU A 30 8.89 15.92 4.29
CA LEU A 30 8.41 14.74 5.01
C LEU A 30 8.16 13.53 4.10
N GLY A 31 7.75 13.78 2.85
CA GLY A 31 7.31 12.74 1.91
C GLY A 31 6.23 11.82 2.50
N ALA A 32 6.32 10.53 2.17
CA ALA A 32 5.51 9.47 2.78
C ALA A 32 5.99 9.15 4.21
N PHE A 33 5.64 10.02 5.17
CA PHE A 33 6.04 9.88 6.56
C PHE A 33 5.24 8.81 7.32
N HIS A 34 5.69 8.47 8.53
CA HIS A 34 5.03 7.47 9.36
C HIS A 34 3.56 7.83 9.62
N SER A 35 2.65 6.89 9.32
CA SER A 35 1.19 7.05 9.46
C SER A 35 0.50 7.97 8.45
N SER A 36 1.19 8.47 7.41
CA SER A 36 0.55 9.29 6.37
C SER A 36 -0.43 8.51 5.49
N ASP A 37 -0.38 7.18 5.53
CA ASP A 37 -1.27 6.26 4.82
C ASP A 37 -2.62 6.03 5.52
N ILE A 38 -2.69 6.27 6.83
CA ILE A 38 -3.90 6.02 7.64
C ILE A 38 -5.12 6.81 7.12
N PRO A 39 -5.03 8.13 6.86
CA PRO A 39 -6.18 8.88 6.34
C PRO A 39 -6.70 8.36 4.99
N MET A 40 -5.82 7.78 4.17
CA MET A 40 -6.21 7.16 2.89
C MET A 40 -7.07 5.91 3.12
N ILE A 41 -6.68 5.05 4.05
CA ILE A 41 -7.42 3.81 4.35
C ILE A 41 -8.78 4.11 4.96
N PHE A 42 -8.90 5.19 5.73
CA PHE A 42 -10.16 5.55 6.41
C PHE A 42 -11.03 6.53 5.63
N GLY A 43 -10.63 6.96 4.42
CA GLY A 43 -11.40 7.93 3.62
C GLY A 43 -11.51 9.30 4.29
N THR A 44 -10.47 9.70 5.03
CA THR A 44 -10.41 10.95 5.81
C THR A 44 -9.19 11.78 5.42
N SER A 45 -8.72 11.68 4.17
CA SER A 45 -7.51 12.38 3.74
C SER A 45 -7.68 13.89 3.54
N ASP A 46 -8.91 14.40 3.61
CA ASP A 46 -9.28 15.81 3.41
C ASP A 46 -9.01 16.73 4.63
N LEU A 47 -8.22 16.27 5.61
CA LEU A 47 -8.02 16.92 6.93
C LEU A 47 -7.56 18.38 6.87
N ARG A 48 -6.75 18.75 5.87
CA ARG A 48 -6.17 20.11 5.77
C ARG A 48 -6.44 20.78 4.43
N GLY A 49 -7.37 20.22 3.66
CA GLY A 49 -7.71 20.71 2.33
C GLY A 49 -8.32 19.62 1.46
N PRO A 50 -8.94 20.00 0.33
CA PRO A 50 -9.55 19.04 -0.58
C PRO A 50 -8.51 18.10 -1.17
N ASN A 51 -8.91 16.84 -1.35
CA ASN A 51 -8.07 15.84 -2.02
C ASN A 51 -7.89 16.18 -3.49
N THR A 52 -6.75 15.79 -4.05
CA THR A 52 -6.58 15.77 -5.52
C THR A 52 -7.35 14.60 -6.15
N GLU A 53 -7.63 14.64 -7.46
CA GLU A 53 -8.31 13.53 -8.15
C GLU A 53 -7.53 12.21 -8.03
N LEU A 54 -6.19 12.27 -8.17
CA LEU A 54 -5.32 11.11 -8.01
C LEU A 54 -5.36 10.57 -6.58
N GLU A 55 -5.40 11.44 -5.58
CA GLU A 55 -5.51 11.07 -4.17
C GLU A 55 -6.82 10.35 -3.88
N VAL A 56 -7.95 10.86 -4.38
CA VAL A 56 -9.26 10.21 -4.25
C VAL A 56 -9.21 8.80 -4.86
N ALA A 57 -8.76 8.68 -6.11
CA ALA A 57 -8.67 7.39 -6.79
C ALA A 57 -7.73 6.41 -6.06
N THR A 58 -6.60 6.91 -5.54
CA THR A 58 -5.67 6.10 -4.75
C THR A 58 -6.30 5.64 -3.44
N SER A 59 -7.02 6.54 -2.75
CA SER A 59 -7.72 6.26 -1.49
C SER A 59 -8.78 5.19 -1.67
N GLU A 60 -9.60 5.30 -2.72
CA GLU A 60 -10.62 4.30 -3.08
C GLU A 60 -10.02 2.94 -3.43
N TYR A 61 -8.93 2.91 -4.21
CA TYR A 61 -8.20 1.67 -4.50
C TYR A 61 -7.65 1.02 -3.23
N TYR A 62 -7.06 1.82 -2.34
CA TYR A 62 -6.47 1.33 -1.10
C TYR A 62 -7.54 0.75 -0.15
N GLN A 63 -8.68 1.44 -0.03
CA GLN A 63 -9.85 0.97 0.70
C GLN A 63 -10.42 -0.33 0.12
N GLY A 64 -10.49 -0.43 -1.21
CA GLY A 64 -10.93 -1.64 -1.91
C GLY A 64 -10.06 -2.84 -1.55
N ALA A 65 -8.74 -2.68 -1.54
CA ALA A 65 -7.81 -3.74 -1.13
C ALA A 65 -8.03 -4.14 0.35
N TRP A 66 -8.20 -3.18 1.26
CA TRP A 66 -8.45 -3.46 2.69
C TRP A 66 -9.77 -4.21 2.89
N ALA A 67 -10.83 -3.79 2.19
CA ALA A 67 -12.12 -4.46 2.22
C ALA A 67 -12.05 -5.88 1.64
N ALA A 68 -11.32 -6.07 0.55
CA ALA A 68 -11.10 -7.38 -0.05
C ALA A 68 -10.40 -8.33 0.92
N PHE A 69 -9.33 -7.88 1.59
CA PHE A 69 -8.64 -8.66 2.61
C PHE A 69 -9.53 -8.99 3.81
N ALA A 70 -10.28 -8.01 4.32
CA ALA A 70 -11.16 -8.21 5.47
C ALA A 70 -12.29 -9.20 5.18
N LYS A 71 -12.79 -9.22 3.94
CA LYS A 71 -13.86 -10.12 3.49
C LYS A 71 -13.36 -11.55 3.29
N ASP A 72 -12.18 -11.71 2.70
CA ASP A 72 -11.53 -13.01 2.52
C ASP A 72 -10.00 -12.84 2.67
N PRO A 73 -9.44 -13.18 3.84
CA PRO A 73 -8.01 -13.01 4.10
C PRO A 73 -7.12 -14.04 3.40
N GLU A 74 -7.71 -15.09 2.80
CA GLU A 74 -6.95 -16.10 2.05
C GLU A 74 -6.85 -15.75 0.56
N LYS A 75 -7.95 -15.27 -0.04
CA LYS A 75 -8.06 -15.08 -1.49
C LYS A 75 -8.48 -13.69 -1.93
N GLY A 76 -9.07 -12.89 -1.05
CA GLY A 76 -9.67 -11.60 -1.42
C GLY A 76 -8.68 -10.67 -2.12
N LEU A 77 -7.43 -10.62 -1.64
CA LEU A 77 -6.38 -9.83 -2.29
C LEU A 77 -5.85 -10.45 -3.60
N ILE A 78 -5.90 -11.78 -3.75
CA ILE A 78 -5.54 -12.45 -5.03
C ILE A 78 -6.56 -12.06 -6.09
N ASP A 79 -7.85 -12.13 -5.75
CA ASP A 79 -8.95 -11.77 -6.63
C ASP A 79 -8.95 -10.26 -6.94
N TYR A 80 -8.47 -9.45 -6.00
CA TYR A 80 -8.21 -8.01 -6.19
C TYR A 80 -6.99 -7.72 -7.08
N GLY A 81 -6.23 -8.75 -7.47
CA GLY A 81 -5.07 -8.64 -8.36
C GLY A 81 -3.71 -8.48 -7.65
N TRP A 82 -3.67 -8.58 -6.31
CA TRP A 82 -2.42 -8.50 -5.55
C TRP A 82 -1.72 -9.86 -5.46
N PRO A 83 -0.45 -9.96 -5.85
CA PRO A 83 0.30 -11.21 -5.79
C PRO A 83 0.65 -11.57 -4.34
N LEU A 84 0.62 -12.87 -4.04
CA LEU A 84 1.20 -13.38 -2.80
C LEU A 84 2.69 -13.04 -2.73
N PHE A 85 3.17 -12.72 -1.54
CA PHE A 85 4.56 -12.38 -1.30
C PHE A 85 5.49 -13.51 -1.74
N ASP A 86 6.40 -13.17 -2.64
CA ASP A 86 7.47 -14.02 -3.12
C ASP A 86 8.75 -13.19 -3.24
N PRO A 87 9.75 -13.39 -2.37
CA PRO A 87 10.96 -12.56 -2.33
C PRO A 87 11.82 -12.70 -3.60
N GLN A 88 11.52 -13.66 -4.48
CA GLN A 88 12.20 -13.84 -5.77
C GLN A 88 11.41 -13.27 -6.97
N LYS A 89 10.27 -12.62 -6.74
CA LYS A 89 9.40 -12.05 -7.79
C LYS A 89 8.96 -10.63 -7.44
N GLN A 90 8.44 -9.92 -8.43
CA GLN A 90 7.85 -8.60 -8.23
C GLN A 90 6.52 -8.69 -7.48
N THR A 91 6.58 -8.77 -6.15
CA THR A 91 5.42 -8.98 -5.28
C THR A 91 5.30 -7.94 -4.17
N LEU A 92 6.22 -6.96 -4.12
CA LEU A 92 6.06 -5.80 -3.25
C LEU A 92 5.00 -4.88 -3.83
N VAL A 93 3.92 -4.68 -3.09
CA VAL A 93 2.83 -3.77 -3.46
C VAL A 93 3.26 -2.34 -3.13
N LYS A 94 3.49 -1.52 -4.15
CA LYS A 94 3.83 -0.10 -4.01
C LYS A 94 2.58 0.74 -4.26
N LEU A 95 2.15 1.50 -3.25
CA LEU A 95 0.91 2.29 -3.29
C LEU A 95 1.19 3.78 -3.22
N GLY A 96 0.37 4.58 -3.91
CA GLY A 96 0.57 6.03 -4.02
C GLY A 96 1.85 6.42 -4.75
N ASN A 97 2.42 5.51 -5.54
CA ASN A 97 3.69 5.72 -6.25
C ASN A 97 3.46 6.36 -7.63
N GLY A 98 2.81 7.53 -7.65
CA GLY A 98 2.44 8.25 -8.88
C GLY A 98 1.31 7.60 -9.71
N SER A 99 0.64 6.59 -9.16
CA SER A 99 -0.49 5.86 -9.76
C SER A 99 -1.56 5.62 -8.70
N ALA A 100 -2.84 5.60 -9.12
CA ALA A 100 -3.96 5.26 -8.26
C ALA A 100 -3.93 3.79 -7.84
N GLU A 101 -3.61 2.90 -8.78
CA GLU A 101 -3.49 1.46 -8.54
C GLU A 101 -2.09 1.07 -8.06
N ALA A 102 -1.98 -0.14 -7.49
CA ALA A 102 -0.71 -0.69 -7.07
C ALA A 102 0.25 -0.90 -8.24
N ILE A 103 1.51 -0.58 -8.01
CA ILE A 103 2.63 -1.02 -8.85
C ILE A 103 3.35 -2.13 -8.11
N PHE A 104 3.59 -3.26 -8.77
CA PHE A 104 4.34 -4.36 -8.17
C PHE A 104 5.83 -4.24 -8.46
N GLY A 105 6.66 -4.37 -7.42
CA GLY A 105 8.11 -4.25 -7.53
C GLY A 105 8.85 -5.36 -6.80
N ASP A 106 10.17 -5.37 -6.93
CA ASP A 106 11.04 -6.35 -6.28
C ASP A 106 11.13 -6.07 -4.77
N PRO A 107 10.75 -7.02 -3.89
CA PRO A 107 10.94 -6.88 -2.45
C PRO A 107 12.40 -6.63 -2.04
N ALA A 108 13.37 -7.16 -2.80
CA ALA A 108 14.80 -7.07 -2.49
C ALA A 108 15.31 -5.62 -2.43
N GLU A 109 14.66 -4.69 -3.14
CA GLU A 109 14.96 -3.25 -3.12
C GLU A 109 14.94 -2.67 -1.71
N PHE A 110 14.13 -3.24 -0.81
CA PHE A 110 13.97 -2.77 0.56
C PHE A 110 14.30 -3.83 1.63
N ASP A 111 15.01 -4.90 1.24
CA ASP A 111 15.44 -5.98 2.15
C ASP A 111 16.93 -5.96 2.49
N ALA A 112 17.72 -5.12 1.82
CA ALA A 112 19.12 -4.94 2.15
C ALA A 112 19.27 -4.41 3.59
N ALA A 113 20.19 -5.01 4.35
CA ALA A 113 20.58 -4.48 5.64
C ALA A 113 21.23 -3.10 5.45
N CYS A 114 20.81 -2.13 6.26
CA CYS A 114 21.43 -0.82 6.35
C CYS A 114 22.90 -0.92 6.80
#